data_AF-A0A1S1RAL8-F1
#
_entry.id   AF-A0A1S1RAL8-F1
#
_cell.length_a   1.000
_cell.length_b   1.000
_cell.length_c   1.000
_cell.angle_alpha   90.00
_cell.angle_beta   90.00
_cell.angle_gamma   90.00
#
_symmetry.space_group_name_H-M   'P 1'
#
loop_
_entity.id
_entity.type
_entity.pdbx_description
1 polymer ?
#
loop_
_entity_poly.entity_id
_entity_poly.type
_entity_poly.pdbx_seq_one_letter_code
_entity_poly.pdbx_strand_id
1 'polypeptide(L)'
;MRFLAERGPFCRTCGTALLRAMTSRTLWQGWWGIGSLLITPVVLGLNLTSRSKIAKLPPPGPPRAPRPPEQRPLTRRPEVLGLLVPLAVVGVLIAAVAVSQPGAGQAGSGDCVRRDGDDIAVVECASPDAQYVVLTRIDGRSDALCDLWARTTASYTQTGPGTDFVLCLGPVPGTRGEVPAGPGQDGPPGDDGGRPGGGVTRNASITAEP
;
A
#
# COMPACT_ATOMS: atom_id res chain seq x y z
N MET A 1 13.00 6.83 30.64
CA MET A 1 13.77 8.11 30.56
C MET A 1 13.18 9.08 31.57
N ARG A 2 14.00 9.76 32.37
CA ARG A 2 13.52 10.85 33.22
C ARG A 2 13.52 12.13 32.40
N PHE A 3 12.38 12.80 32.28
CA PHE A 3 12.32 14.12 31.66
C PHE A 3 13.08 15.10 32.57
N LEU A 4 14.27 15.50 32.12
CA LEU A 4 15.08 16.50 32.79
C LEU A 4 14.70 17.86 32.20
N ALA A 5 14.22 18.76 33.05
CA ALA A 5 13.91 20.14 32.68
C ALA A 5 14.78 21.05 33.55
N GLU A 6 15.80 21.66 32.94
CA GLU A 6 16.65 22.63 33.61
C GLU A 6 16.04 24.03 33.45
N ARG A 7 15.81 24.74 34.55
CA ARG A 7 15.28 26.11 34.55
C ARG A 7 16.35 27.06 35.05
N GLY A 8 16.63 28.13 34.30
CA GLY A 8 17.59 29.14 34.73
C GLY A 8 17.83 30.24 33.68
N PRO A 9 18.57 31.29 34.05
CA PRO A 9 19.00 32.31 33.09
C PRO A 9 20.01 31.69 32.12
N PHE A 10 19.62 31.52 30.86
CA PHE A 10 20.50 31.02 29.81
C PHE A 10 21.11 32.17 29.00
N CYS A 11 22.40 32.05 28.69
CA CYS A 11 23.03 32.80 27.62
C CYS A 11 22.89 32.06 26.28
N ARG A 12 23.11 32.72 25.13
CA ARG A 12 23.01 32.05 23.81
C ARG A 12 23.90 30.80 23.72
N THR A 13 25.19 30.90 24.05
CA THR A 13 26.15 29.79 23.95
C THR A 13 25.84 28.69 24.98
N CYS A 14 25.59 29.06 26.23
CA CYS A 14 25.20 28.19 27.33
C CYS A 14 23.96 27.35 26.97
N GLY A 15 22.90 28.01 26.49
CA GLY A 15 21.66 27.36 26.10
C GLY A 15 21.85 26.42 24.92
N THR A 16 22.65 26.80 23.90
CA THR A 16 22.91 25.91 22.77
C THR A 16 23.68 24.66 23.15
N ALA A 17 24.67 24.76 24.05
CA ALA A 17 25.43 23.60 24.52
C ALA A 17 24.54 22.63 25.32
N LEU A 18 23.68 23.17 26.18
CA LEU A 18 22.73 22.36 26.94
C LEU A 18 21.71 21.67 26.02
N LEU A 19 21.15 22.41 25.06
CA LEU A 19 20.18 21.87 24.11
C LEU A 19 20.79 20.75 23.25
N ARG A 20 22.03 20.92 22.77
CA ARG A 20 22.73 19.90 21.99
C ARG A 20 22.97 18.62 22.79
N ALA A 21 23.38 18.74 24.06
CA ALA A 21 23.59 17.59 24.95
C ALA A 21 22.29 16.82 25.25
N MET A 22 21.17 17.53 25.44
CA MET A 22 19.88 16.87 25.65
C MET A 22 19.38 16.21 24.36
N THR A 23 19.49 16.90 23.23
CA THR A 23 19.04 16.38 21.93
C THR A 23 19.81 15.13 21.52
N SER A 24 21.13 15.06 21.76
CA SER A 24 21.92 13.87 21.41
C SER A 24 21.48 12.63 22.19
N ARG A 25 21.16 12.78 23.48
CA ARG A 25 20.65 11.68 24.31
C ARG A 25 19.25 11.25 23.88
N THR A 26 18.38 12.20 23.52
CA THR A 26 17.05 11.93 22.97
C THR A 26 17.15 11.21 21.63
N LEU A 27 18.06 11.60 20.75
CA LEU A 27 18.26 10.94 19.46
C LEU A 27 18.85 9.55 19.61
N TRP A 28 19.73 9.30 20.58
CA TRP A 28 20.31 7.96 20.77
C TRP A 28 19.37 7.03 21.53
N GLN A 29 18.79 7.46 22.65
CA GLN A 29 18.00 6.59 23.53
C GLN A 29 16.50 6.61 23.23
N GLY A 30 15.99 7.63 22.54
CA GLY A 30 14.56 7.90 22.31
C GLY A 30 13.78 6.81 21.56
N TRP A 31 14.46 5.98 20.76
CA TRP A 31 13.79 5.11 19.78
C TRP A 31 13.65 3.65 20.22
N TRP A 32 14.26 3.26 21.35
CA TRP A 32 14.30 1.85 21.78
C TRP A 32 13.04 1.37 22.52
N GLY A 33 12.00 2.21 22.66
CA GLY A 33 10.76 1.83 23.32
C GLY A 33 9.52 2.32 22.56
N ILE A 34 8.47 1.48 22.52
CA ILE A 34 7.23 1.74 21.75
C ILE A 34 6.58 3.06 22.14
N GLY A 35 6.42 3.33 23.44
CA GLY A 35 5.88 4.61 23.93
C GLY A 35 6.79 5.81 23.61
N SER A 36 8.10 5.58 23.50
CA SER A 36 9.08 6.64 23.18
C SER A 36 9.12 6.97 21.68
N LEU A 37 8.60 6.09 20.81
CA LEU A 37 8.53 6.30 19.36
C LEU A 37 7.59 7.46 18.99
N LEU A 38 6.54 7.69 19.78
CA LEU A 38 5.60 8.81 19.63
C LEU A 38 6.00 10.06 20.44
N ILE A 39 6.60 9.88 21.62
CA ILE A 39 6.97 11.02 22.49
C ILE A 39 8.23 11.73 21.98
N THR A 40 9.20 10.98 21.44
CA THR A 40 10.47 11.53 20.93
C THR A 40 10.30 12.62 19.87
N PRO A 41 9.46 12.47 18.81
CA PRO A 41 9.25 13.55 17.85
C PRO A 41 8.60 14.79 18.47
N VAL A 42 7.69 14.64 19.44
CA VAL A 42 7.10 15.76 20.19
C VAL A 42 8.17 16.51 20.98
N VAL A 43 9.02 15.78 21.71
CA VAL A 43 10.15 16.37 22.46
C VAL A 43 11.14 17.04 21.51
N LEU A 44 11.43 16.44 20.36
CA LEU A 44 12.29 17.04 19.34
C LEU A 44 11.69 18.35 18.81
N GLY A 45 10.38 18.40 18.57
CA GLY A 45 9.66 19.62 18.18
C GLY A 45 9.71 20.73 19.25
N LEU A 46 9.55 20.37 20.53
CA LEU A 46 9.72 21.31 21.65
C LEU A 46 11.18 21.79 21.78
N ASN A 47 12.15 20.92 21.49
CA ASN A 47 13.57 21.27 21.42
C ASN A 47 13.87 22.25 20.27
N LEU A 48 13.21 22.12 19.10
CA LEU A 48 13.31 23.11 18.01
C LEU A 48 12.75 24.47 18.42
N THR A 49 11.60 24.50 19.07
CA THR A 49 11.03 25.76 19.59
C THR A 49 11.97 26.42 20.60
N SER A 50 12.57 25.62 21.49
CA SER A 50 13.56 26.08 22.47
C SER A 50 14.84 26.58 21.79
N ARG A 51 15.28 25.95 20.69
CA ARG A 51 16.40 26.41 19.85
C ARG A 51 16.15 27.82 19.32
N SER A 52 14.95 28.07 18.80
CA SER A 52 14.57 29.38 18.25
C SER A 52 14.56 30.46 19.33
N LYS A 53 14.11 30.13 20.55
CA LYS A 53 14.17 31.05 21.70
C LYS A 53 15.61 31.33 22.13
N ILE A 54 16.46 30.30 22.23
CA ILE A 54 17.86 30.43 22.62
C ILE A 54 18.67 31.23 21.59
N ALA A 55 18.37 31.08 20.29
CA ALA A 55 19.03 31.82 19.22
C ALA A 55 18.84 33.35 19.35
N LYS A 56 17.73 33.79 19.94
CA LYS A 56 17.41 35.22 20.17
C LYS A 56 18.07 35.81 21.42
N LEU A 57 18.65 34.99 22.30
CA LEU A 57 19.30 35.49 23.51
C LEU A 57 20.56 36.29 23.18
N PRO A 58 20.96 37.27 24.03
CA PRO A 58 22.19 38.00 23.86
C PRO A 58 23.43 37.08 23.98
N PRO A 59 24.58 37.50 23.42
CA PRO A 59 25.85 36.82 23.66
C PRO A 59 26.18 36.75 25.16
N PRO A 60 27.04 35.80 25.58
CA PRO A 60 27.40 35.63 26.99
C PRO A 60 27.96 36.93 27.58
N GLY A 61 27.36 37.39 28.68
CA GLY A 61 27.94 38.40 29.55
C GLY A 61 29.09 37.84 30.41
N PRO A 62 29.59 38.61 31.39
CA PRO A 62 30.62 38.13 32.31
C PRO A 62 30.21 36.79 32.96
N PRO A 63 31.15 35.84 33.11
CA PRO A 63 30.83 34.48 33.54
C PRO A 63 30.25 34.47 34.95
N ARG A 64 29.00 34.03 35.09
CA ARG A 64 28.31 33.81 36.37
C ARG A 64 28.38 32.35 36.84
N ALA A 65 28.89 31.46 35.97
CA ALA A 65 29.10 30.03 36.18
C ALA A 65 30.21 29.52 35.23
N PRO A 66 30.83 28.35 35.49
CA PRO A 66 31.76 27.71 34.55
C PRO A 66 31.13 27.56 33.16
N ARG A 67 31.87 27.95 32.11
CA ARG A 67 31.37 27.84 30.74
C ARG A 67 31.31 26.36 30.37
N PRO A 68 30.20 25.87 29.77
CA PRO A 68 30.19 24.53 29.22
C PRO A 68 31.24 24.43 28.11
N PRO A 69 31.88 23.25 27.94
CA PRO A 69 32.88 23.05 26.88
C PRO A 69 32.25 23.30 25.51
N GLU A 70 33.02 23.89 24.60
CA GLU A 70 32.63 24.13 23.21
C GLU A 70 32.17 22.80 22.59
N GLN A 71 30.89 22.71 22.25
CA GLN A 71 30.31 21.46 21.79
C GLN A 71 30.40 21.35 20.27
N ARG A 72 30.98 20.24 19.78
CA ARG A 72 30.94 19.87 18.35
C ARG A 72 29.49 19.86 17.84
N PRO A 73 29.25 20.30 16.59
CA PRO A 73 27.91 20.29 15.99
C PRO A 73 27.32 18.89 16.01
N LEU A 74 25.99 18.79 16.17
CA LEU A 74 25.29 17.51 16.27
C LEU A 74 25.64 16.58 15.10
N THR A 75 25.76 17.11 13.89
CA THR A 75 26.08 16.34 12.68
C THR A 75 27.43 15.64 12.70
N ARG A 76 28.36 16.04 13.58
CA ARG A 76 29.68 15.41 13.75
C ARG A 76 29.72 14.41 14.92
N ARG A 77 28.57 14.04 15.47
CA ARG A 77 28.44 13.15 16.61
C ARG A 77 27.82 11.82 16.17
N PRO A 78 28.35 10.66 16.60
CA PRO A 78 27.75 9.36 16.31
C PRO A 78 26.32 9.25 16.86
N GLU A 79 25.96 10.03 17.88
CA GLU A 79 24.61 10.07 18.44
C GLU A 79 23.54 10.50 17.41
N VAL A 80 23.91 11.20 16.34
CA VAL A 80 22.98 11.51 15.23
C VAL A 80 22.59 10.26 14.42
N LEU A 81 23.40 9.19 14.46
CA LEU A 81 23.02 7.90 13.87
C LEU A 81 21.74 7.34 14.49
N GLY A 82 21.37 7.78 15.70
CA GLY A 82 20.07 7.45 16.29
C GLY A 82 18.87 7.88 15.42
N LEU A 83 19.02 8.90 14.56
CA LEU A 83 17.99 9.30 13.58
C LEU A 83 17.82 8.28 12.44
N LEU A 84 18.82 7.42 12.19
CA LEU A 84 18.70 6.37 11.18
C LEU A 84 17.66 5.32 11.59
N VAL A 85 17.45 5.09 12.89
CA VAL A 85 16.48 4.10 13.38
C VAL A 85 15.05 4.45 12.94
N PRO A 86 14.47 5.62 13.26
CA PRO A 86 13.12 5.95 12.79
C PRO A 86 13.03 6.04 11.26
N LEU A 87 14.09 6.51 10.58
CA LEU A 87 14.12 6.54 9.12
C LEU A 87 14.11 5.13 8.51
N ALA A 88 14.85 4.19 9.09
CA ALA A 88 14.88 2.80 8.68
C ALA A 88 13.54 2.12 8.95
N VAL A 89 12.91 2.35 10.12
CA VAL A 89 11.57 1.84 10.43
C VAL A 89 10.56 2.35 9.41
N VAL A 90 10.54 3.66 9.12
CA VAL A 90 9.65 4.24 8.10
C VAL A 90 9.95 3.66 6.72
N GLY A 91 11.23 3.52 6.35
CA GLY A 91 11.65 2.92 5.08
C GLY A 91 11.19 1.47 4.95
N VAL A 92 11.31 0.66 6.00
CA VAL A 92 10.82 -0.73 6.04
C VAL A 92 9.30 -0.79 5.95
N LEU A 93 8.57 0.10 6.65
CA LEU A 93 7.11 0.15 6.56
C LEU A 93 6.64 0.54 5.15
N ILE A 94 7.27 1.53 4.52
CA ILE A 94 6.96 1.93 3.15
C ILE A 94 7.27 0.78 2.18
N ALA A 95 8.44 0.15 2.32
CA ALA A 95 8.82 -1.00 1.48
C ALA A 95 7.86 -2.18 1.66
N ALA A 96 7.45 -2.49 2.90
CA ALA A 96 6.48 -3.53 3.19
C ALA A 96 5.14 -3.25 2.48
N VAL A 97 4.64 -2.02 2.56
CA VAL A 97 3.40 -1.62 1.86
C VAL A 97 3.59 -1.69 0.33
N ALA A 98 4.71 -1.22 -0.19
CA ALA A 98 4.97 -1.20 -1.63
C ALA A 98 5.10 -2.60 -2.26
N VAL A 99 5.57 -3.59 -1.50
CA VAL A 99 5.70 -4.99 -1.98
C VAL A 99 4.44 -5.82 -1.66
N SER A 100 3.53 -5.31 -0.84
CA SER A 100 2.28 -6.02 -0.50
C SER A 100 1.29 -5.95 -1.66
N GLN A 101 0.76 -7.10 -2.07
CA GLN A 101 -0.32 -7.16 -3.06
C GLN A 101 -1.65 -6.73 -2.42
N PRO A 102 -2.52 -5.99 -3.12
CA PRO A 102 -3.82 -5.62 -2.57
C PRO A 102 -4.67 -6.89 -2.39
N GLY A 103 -5.16 -7.13 -1.17
CA GLY A 103 -6.04 -8.27 -0.88
C GLY A 103 -7.50 -8.02 -1.29
N ALA A 104 -8.37 -9.01 -1.05
CA ALA A 104 -9.79 -8.98 -1.38
C ALA A 104 -10.55 -7.70 -0.96
N GLY A 105 -10.21 -7.11 0.20
CA GLY A 105 -10.87 -5.89 0.70
C GLY A 105 -10.67 -4.65 -0.17
N GLN A 106 -9.61 -4.63 -1.00
CA GLN A 106 -9.28 -3.55 -1.93
C GLN A 106 -9.79 -3.82 -3.35
N ALA A 107 -10.22 -5.05 -3.64
CA ALA A 107 -10.72 -5.43 -4.95
C ALA A 107 -12.07 -4.77 -5.24
N GLY A 108 -12.16 -4.12 -6.40
CA GLY A 108 -13.37 -3.50 -6.94
C GLY A 108 -13.79 -4.12 -8.27
N SER A 109 -14.95 -3.70 -8.77
CA SER A 109 -15.43 -4.11 -10.09
C SER A 109 -14.43 -3.74 -11.18
N GLY A 110 -14.02 -4.71 -12.00
CA GLY A 110 -13.04 -4.57 -13.07
C GLY A 110 -11.63 -5.02 -12.70
N ASP A 111 -11.34 -5.24 -11.42
CA ASP A 111 -10.02 -5.72 -10.99
C ASP A 111 -9.84 -7.21 -11.35
N CYS A 112 -8.64 -7.54 -11.84
CA CYS A 112 -8.26 -8.93 -12.01
C CYS A 112 -7.64 -9.47 -10.74
N VAL A 113 -7.95 -10.71 -10.43
CA VAL A 113 -7.55 -11.34 -9.18
C VAL A 113 -6.95 -12.72 -9.43
N ARG A 114 -5.94 -13.04 -8.64
CA ARG A 114 -5.44 -14.39 -8.44
C ARG A 114 -6.07 -14.93 -7.16
N ARG A 115 -6.65 -16.13 -7.24
CA ARG A 115 -7.09 -16.87 -6.07
C ARG A 115 -6.01 -17.88 -5.68
N ASP A 116 -5.66 -17.92 -4.40
CA ASP A 116 -4.75 -18.89 -3.80
C ASP A 116 -5.44 -19.49 -2.57
N GLY A 117 -6.06 -20.66 -2.73
CA GLY A 117 -6.96 -21.23 -1.72
C GLY A 117 -8.13 -20.29 -1.39
N ASP A 118 -8.20 -19.87 -0.12
CA ASP A 118 -9.22 -18.95 0.41
C ASP A 118 -8.78 -17.47 0.40
N ASP A 119 -7.60 -17.18 -0.15
CA ASP A 119 -7.09 -15.81 -0.29
C ASP A 119 -7.21 -15.30 -1.72
N ILE A 120 -7.46 -14.00 -1.84
CA ILE A 120 -7.50 -13.28 -3.11
C ILE A 120 -6.48 -12.15 -3.09
N ALA A 121 -5.68 -12.08 -4.15
CA ALA A 121 -4.77 -10.97 -4.44
C ALA A 121 -5.17 -10.30 -5.76
N VAL A 122 -5.24 -8.97 -5.75
CA VAL A 122 -5.42 -8.16 -6.96
C VAL A 122 -4.12 -8.16 -7.76
N VAL A 123 -4.24 -8.50 -9.04
CA VAL A 123 -3.13 -8.60 -10.00
C VAL A 123 -3.46 -7.84 -11.28
N GLU A 124 -2.45 -7.58 -12.10
CA GLU A 124 -2.67 -6.99 -13.42
C GLU A 124 -3.41 -7.98 -14.33
N CYS A 125 -4.44 -7.51 -15.04
CA CYS A 125 -5.24 -8.36 -15.93
C CYS A 125 -4.44 -9.01 -17.08
N ALA A 126 -3.33 -8.40 -17.48
CA ALA A 126 -2.46 -8.94 -18.51
C ALA A 126 -1.47 -10.00 -17.96
N SER A 127 -1.39 -10.16 -16.64
CA SER A 127 -0.52 -11.15 -16.01
C SER A 127 -1.02 -12.57 -16.29
N PRO A 128 -0.13 -13.54 -16.52
CA PRO A 128 -0.53 -14.96 -16.57
C PRO A 128 -1.16 -15.46 -15.27
N ASP A 129 -0.96 -14.73 -14.17
CA ASP A 129 -1.53 -15.03 -12.86
C ASP A 129 -2.98 -14.57 -12.70
N ALA A 130 -3.52 -13.79 -13.64
CA ALA A 130 -4.90 -13.30 -13.61
C ALA A 130 -5.87 -14.44 -13.94
N GLN A 131 -6.53 -14.97 -12.91
CA GLN A 131 -7.44 -16.10 -13.05
C GLN A 131 -8.90 -15.65 -13.23
N TYR A 132 -9.29 -14.60 -12.52
CA TYR A 132 -10.66 -14.07 -12.57
C TYR A 132 -10.66 -12.55 -12.68
N VAL A 133 -11.78 -12.01 -13.14
CA VAL A 133 -12.11 -10.58 -13.05
C VAL A 133 -13.29 -10.40 -12.09
N VAL A 134 -13.21 -9.40 -11.22
CA VAL A 134 -14.32 -9.03 -10.34
C VAL A 134 -15.38 -8.33 -11.17
N LEU A 135 -16.53 -8.95 -11.34
CA LEU A 135 -17.66 -8.36 -12.07
C LEU A 135 -18.35 -7.30 -11.22
N THR A 136 -18.54 -7.60 -9.94
CA THR A 136 -19.17 -6.72 -8.98
C THR A 136 -18.78 -7.10 -7.55
N ARG A 137 -18.95 -6.14 -6.64
CA ARG A 137 -18.86 -6.34 -5.18
C ARG A 137 -20.22 -6.05 -4.57
N ILE A 138 -20.65 -6.94 -3.68
CA ILE A 138 -21.94 -6.87 -3.00
C ILE A 138 -21.66 -6.88 -1.50
N ASP A 139 -22.25 -5.94 -0.78
CA ASP A 139 -22.13 -5.92 0.69
C ASP A 139 -22.99 -7.01 1.33
N GLY A 140 -22.46 -7.63 2.38
CA GLY A 140 -23.08 -8.76 3.08
C GLY A 140 -22.44 -10.11 2.75
N ARG A 141 -23.08 -11.19 3.18
CA ARG A 141 -22.54 -12.56 3.10
C ARG A 141 -23.21 -13.43 2.02
N SER A 142 -24.26 -12.93 1.37
CA SER A 142 -25.06 -13.73 0.45
C SER A 142 -24.54 -13.59 -0.97
N ASP A 143 -24.17 -14.71 -1.57
CA ASP A 143 -23.75 -14.84 -2.96
C ASP A 143 -24.92 -15.07 -3.92
N ALA A 144 -26.15 -15.24 -3.42
CA ALA A 144 -27.35 -15.40 -4.24
C ALA A 144 -27.56 -14.25 -5.24
N LEU A 145 -27.06 -13.06 -4.91
CA LEU A 145 -27.10 -11.92 -5.83
C LEU A 145 -26.16 -12.12 -7.03
N CYS A 146 -25.07 -12.88 -6.90
CA CYS A 146 -24.14 -13.16 -8.00
C CYS A 146 -24.79 -13.92 -9.18
N ASP A 147 -25.88 -14.66 -8.93
CA ASP A 147 -26.67 -15.36 -9.95
C ASP A 147 -27.33 -14.39 -10.94
N LEU A 148 -27.48 -13.11 -10.57
CA LEU A 148 -28.00 -12.07 -11.46
C LEU A 148 -27.00 -11.66 -12.55
N TRP A 149 -25.71 -12.00 -12.39
CA TRP A 149 -24.67 -11.68 -13.36
C TRP A 149 -24.35 -12.89 -14.23
N ALA A 150 -24.77 -12.84 -15.49
CA ALA A 150 -24.65 -13.96 -16.45
C ALA A 150 -23.22 -14.46 -16.71
N ARG A 151 -22.18 -13.68 -16.35
CA ARG A 151 -20.77 -14.07 -16.52
C ARG A 151 -20.10 -14.53 -15.23
N THR A 152 -20.85 -14.62 -14.14
CA THR A 152 -20.31 -15.15 -12.88
C THR A 152 -20.04 -16.64 -13.06
N THR A 153 -18.81 -17.05 -12.77
CA THR A 153 -18.40 -18.46 -12.72
C THR A 153 -17.98 -18.89 -11.33
N ALA A 154 -17.66 -17.95 -10.45
CA ALA A 154 -17.31 -18.20 -9.05
C ALA A 154 -17.71 -17.02 -8.17
N SER A 155 -17.84 -17.26 -6.87
CA SER A 155 -18.02 -16.23 -5.85
C SER A 155 -16.89 -16.29 -4.82
N TYR A 156 -16.61 -15.15 -4.18
CA TYR A 156 -15.70 -15.06 -3.05
C TYR A 156 -16.38 -14.32 -1.91
N THR A 157 -16.49 -14.95 -0.76
CA THR A 157 -17.12 -14.36 0.42
C THR A 157 -16.05 -14.02 1.45
N GLN A 158 -15.83 -12.73 1.69
CA GLN A 158 -14.99 -12.29 2.79
C GLN A 158 -15.82 -12.24 4.07
N THR A 159 -15.46 -13.07 5.05
CA THR A 159 -15.93 -12.95 6.43
C THR A 159 -14.72 -12.65 7.31
N GLY A 160 -14.69 -11.51 8.01
CA GLY A 160 -13.45 -11.08 8.68
C GLY A 160 -13.55 -9.76 9.45
N PRO A 161 -12.41 -9.11 9.78
CA PRO A 161 -12.38 -7.90 10.62
C PRO A 161 -12.93 -6.63 9.93
N GLY A 162 -13.34 -6.72 8.66
CA GLY A 162 -13.98 -5.64 7.91
C GLY A 162 -15.49 -5.86 7.75
N THR A 163 -16.11 -5.08 6.87
CA THR A 163 -17.48 -5.39 6.42
C THR A 163 -17.47 -6.70 5.65
N ASP A 164 -18.45 -7.55 5.89
CA ASP A 164 -18.64 -8.74 5.05
C ASP A 164 -19.06 -8.30 3.65
N PHE A 165 -18.47 -8.92 2.64
CA PHE A 165 -18.84 -8.69 1.24
C PHE A 165 -18.63 -9.95 0.41
N VAL A 166 -19.32 -10.00 -0.72
CA VAL A 166 -19.16 -11.03 -1.75
C VAL A 166 -18.62 -10.38 -3.03
N LEU A 167 -17.61 -10.99 -3.64
CA LEU A 167 -17.14 -10.67 -4.99
C LEU A 167 -17.71 -11.70 -5.96
N CYS A 168 -18.43 -11.24 -6.98
CA CYS A 168 -18.84 -12.10 -8.08
C CYS A 168 -17.74 -12.10 -9.14
N LEU A 169 -17.20 -13.29 -9.41
CA LEU A 169 -16.02 -13.46 -10.25
C LEU A 169 -16.42 -14.07 -11.59
N GLY A 170 -15.89 -13.49 -12.66
CA GLY A 170 -16.00 -14.02 -14.01
C GLY A 170 -14.63 -14.35 -14.60
N PRO A 171 -14.60 -14.98 -15.79
CA PRO A 171 -13.35 -15.27 -16.49
C PRO A 171 -12.69 -13.97 -16.99
N VAL A 172 -11.35 -13.93 -16.98
CA VAL A 172 -10.59 -12.77 -17.49
C VAL A 172 -10.77 -12.66 -19.02
N PRO A 173 -11.26 -11.51 -19.54
CA PRO A 173 -11.43 -11.34 -20.98
C PRO A 173 -10.07 -11.24 -21.67
N GLY A 174 -9.79 -12.16 -22.60
CA GLY A 174 -8.59 -12.11 -23.45
C GLY A 174 -7.57 -13.23 -23.23
N THR A 175 -7.78 -14.13 -22.26
CA THR A 175 -7.16 -15.45 -22.32
C THR A 175 -7.87 -16.25 -23.42
N ARG A 176 -7.09 -16.82 -24.35
CA ARG A 176 -7.60 -17.38 -25.60
C ARG A 176 -8.63 -18.49 -25.32
N GLY A 177 -9.90 -18.19 -25.60
CA GLY A 177 -10.92 -19.19 -25.91
C GLY A 177 -12.14 -19.19 -24.98
N GLU A 178 -13.01 -18.18 -25.10
CA GLU A 178 -14.46 -18.38 -25.19
C GLU A 178 -15.10 -17.04 -25.58
N VAL A 179 -15.69 -16.98 -26.77
CA VAL A 179 -16.59 -15.89 -27.15
C VAL A 179 -17.93 -16.20 -26.49
N PRO A 180 -18.52 -15.36 -25.63
CA PRO A 180 -19.88 -15.58 -25.19
C PRO A 180 -20.80 -15.36 -26.38
N ALA A 181 -21.34 -16.44 -26.92
CA ALA A 181 -22.45 -16.38 -27.85
C ALA A 181 -23.62 -15.69 -27.13
N GLY A 182 -24.00 -14.50 -27.62
CA GLY A 182 -25.21 -13.83 -27.15
C GLY A 182 -26.45 -14.63 -27.54
N PRO A 183 -27.59 -14.42 -26.86
CA PRO A 183 -28.83 -15.11 -27.21
C PRO A 183 -29.36 -14.51 -28.52
N GLY A 184 -29.12 -15.21 -29.63
CA GLY A 184 -29.75 -14.94 -30.91
C GLY A 184 -31.22 -15.33 -30.83
N GLN A 185 -32.10 -14.35 -31.05
CA GLN A 185 -33.54 -14.53 -31.14
C GLN A 185 -33.89 -15.13 -32.51
N ASP A 186 -34.39 -16.36 -32.54
CA ASP A 186 -34.90 -16.99 -33.76
C ASP A 186 -36.27 -16.40 -34.12
N GLY A 187 -36.30 -15.58 -35.18
CA GLY A 187 -37.53 -15.22 -35.92
C GLY A 187 -37.78 -16.22 -37.07
N PRO A 188 -39.05 -16.44 -37.48
CA PRO A 188 -39.40 -17.50 -38.43
C PRO A 188 -38.99 -17.17 -39.88
N PRO A 189 -38.81 -18.19 -40.73
CA PRO A 189 -38.24 -18.02 -42.07
C PRO A 189 -39.29 -17.49 -43.06
N GLY A 190 -38.90 -16.44 -43.78
CA GLY A 190 -39.54 -16.02 -45.02
C GLY A 190 -38.93 -16.76 -46.21
N ASP A 191 -39.81 -17.27 -47.06
CA ASP A 191 -39.55 -17.72 -48.44
C ASP A 191 -38.67 -16.73 -49.21
N ASP A 192 -37.72 -17.26 -49.98
CA ASP A 192 -37.50 -16.79 -51.36
C ASP A 192 -36.58 -17.74 -52.14
N GLY A 193 -37.09 -18.20 -53.29
CA GLY A 193 -36.38 -19.02 -54.25
C GLY A 193 -35.43 -18.23 -55.15
N GLY A 194 -34.44 -18.93 -55.71
CA GLY A 194 -33.60 -18.35 -56.78
C GLY A 194 -32.24 -19.03 -56.96
N ARG A 195 -32.17 -20.00 -57.86
CA ARG A 195 -30.94 -20.59 -58.48
C ARG A 195 -30.39 -19.62 -59.57
N PRO A 196 -29.29 -19.89 -60.32
CA PRO A 196 -28.06 -20.68 -60.11
C PRO A 196 -26.75 -19.90 -60.42
N GLY A 197 -25.61 -20.50 -60.05
CA GLY A 197 -24.28 -20.27 -60.67
C GLY A 197 -23.19 -20.66 -59.67
N GLY A 198 -22.39 -21.72 -59.83
CA GLY A 198 -21.60 -22.07 -61.00
C GLY A 198 -20.13 -21.83 -60.64
N GLY A 199 -19.49 -22.79 -59.97
CA GLY A 199 -18.12 -22.65 -59.47
C GLY A 199 -17.52 -23.99 -59.07
N VAL A 200 -16.99 -24.68 -60.07
CA VAL A 200 -16.21 -25.91 -59.98
C VAL A 200 -14.87 -25.62 -59.32
N THR A 201 -14.47 -26.40 -58.31
CA THR A 201 -13.12 -27.00 -58.23
C THR A 201 -13.16 -28.23 -57.33
N ARG A 202 -12.76 -29.35 -57.94
CA ARG A 202 -12.53 -30.67 -57.33
C ARG A 202 -11.21 -30.65 -56.57
N ASN A 203 -11.09 -31.45 -55.51
CA ASN A 203 -9.89 -32.17 -55.04
C ASN A 203 -10.37 -33.18 -53.97
N ALA A 204 -10.55 -34.45 -54.33
CA ALA A 204 -9.54 -35.52 -54.30
C ALA A 204 -9.21 -36.00 -52.87
N SER A 205 -9.74 -37.18 -52.59
CA SER A 205 -9.60 -38.13 -51.47
C SER A 205 -8.17 -38.48 -51.07
N ILE A 206 -7.97 -38.91 -49.81
CA ILE A 206 -7.23 -40.14 -49.42
C ILE A 206 -7.79 -40.63 -48.07
N THR A 207 -8.18 -41.90 -48.05
CA THR A 207 -8.53 -42.73 -46.89
C THR A 207 -7.31 -43.57 -46.51
N ALA A 208 -7.08 -43.82 -45.22
CA ALA A 208 -6.47 -45.06 -44.75
C ALA A 208 -6.73 -45.25 -43.24
N GLU A 209 -7.60 -46.21 -42.97
CA GLU A 209 -7.74 -47.03 -41.75
C GLU A 209 -6.43 -47.79 -41.41
N PRO A 210 -6.33 -48.57 -40.32
CA PRO A 210 -7.36 -49.23 -39.49
C PRO A 210 -7.63 -48.63 -38.10
#